data_AF-A0A836QMK2-F1
#
_entry.id   AF-A0A836QMK2-F1
#
_cell.length_a   1.000
_cell.length_b   1.000
_cell.length_c   1.000
_cell.angle_alpha   90.00
_cell.angle_beta   90.00
_cell.angle_gamma   90.00
#
_symmetry.space_group_name_H-M   'P 1'
#
loop_
_entity.id
_entity.type
_entity.pdbx_description
1 polymer ?
#
loop_
_entity_poly.entity_id
_entity_poly.type
_entity_poly.pdbx_seq_one_letter_code
_entity_poly.pdbx_strand_id
1 'polypeptide(L)'
;MKYLDKIGFYHYYRRGGKRWPLKGEPGSRGFLEDWRIAEAEYLGTTPFGVKESFNEIADRYLVSPEFNDLGAGTQKNYRVYIKQLRRDFGPSPIGDIKRKHIRAYRDGIAERKGAANQSVRVMMALMAWAIDADLIEINPAANIK
;
A
#
# COMPACT_ATOMS: atom_id res chain seq x y z
N MET A 1 23.50 -18.90 -18.47
CA MET A 1 24.38 -18.48 -19.59
C MET A 1 24.71 -17.01 -19.42
N LYS A 2 25.98 -16.70 -19.12
CA LYS A 2 26.51 -15.34 -18.99
C LYS A 2 27.06 -14.94 -20.36
N TYR A 3 26.64 -13.80 -20.90
CA TYR A 3 27.28 -13.21 -22.07
C TYR A 3 28.06 -11.99 -21.58
N LEU A 4 29.37 -11.97 -21.88
CA LEU A 4 30.22 -10.79 -21.75
C LEU A 4 30.15 -10.04 -23.06
N ASP A 5 29.88 -8.75 -23.02
CA ASP A 5 30.45 -7.83 -23.99
C ASP A 5 30.98 -6.59 -23.26
N LYS A 6 32.02 -5.98 -23.85
CA LYS A 6 32.80 -4.90 -23.25
C LYS A 6 31.87 -3.70 -23.02
N ILE A 7 31.93 -3.09 -21.83
CA ILE A 7 31.14 -1.92 -21.35
C ILE A 7 29.86 -2.33 -20.60
N GLY A 8 30.01 -2.62 -19.29
CA GLY A 8 28.91 -2.75 -18.32
C GLY A 8 28.28 -4.15 -18.27
N PHE A 9 28.17 -4.72 -17.06
CA PHE A 9 27.42 -5.96 -16.86
C PHE A 9 25.92 -5.71 -17.06
N TYR A 10 25.36 -6.17 -18.18
CA TYR A 10 23.91 -6.16 -18.36
C TYR A 10 23.30 -7.38 -17.69
N HIS A 11 22.63 -7.15 -16.58
CA HIS A 11 21.81 -8.17 -15.94
C HIS A 11 20.40 -8.15 -16.52
N TYR A 12 19.78 -9.33 -16.59
CA TYR A 12 18.42 -9.45 -17.09
C TYR A 12 17.61 -10.37 -16.18
N TYR A 13 16.41 -9.91 -15.78
CA TYR A 13 15.40 -10.79 -15.22
C TYR A 13 14.63 -11.45 -16.36
N ARG A 14 14.39 -12.77 -16.26
CA ARG A 14 13.65 -13.54 -17.26
C ARG A 14 12.57 -14.36 -16.59
N ARG A 15 11.32 -14.19 -17.02
CA ARG A 15 10.20 -15.00 -16.54
C ARG A 15 9.03 -14.98 -17.52
N GLY A 16 8.38 -16.13 -17.70
CA GLY A 16 7.36 -16.42 -18.72
C GLY A 16 7.64 -15.83 -20.11
N GLY A 17 8.85 -16.03 -20.62
CA GLY A 17 9.23 -15.63 -21.98
C GLY A 17 9.60 -14.16 -22.17
N LYS A 18 9.34 -13.28 -21.18
CA LYS A 18 9.73 -11.86 -21.23
C LYS A 18 11.05 -11.61 -20.49
N ARG A 19 11.77 -10.57 -20.94
CA ARG A 19 13.08 -10.17 -20.42
C ARG A 19 13.07 -8.69 -20.04
N TRP A 20 13.53 -8.37 -18.83
CA TRP A 20 13.70 -7.00 -18.34
C TRP A 20 15.18 -6.69 -18.11
N PRO A 21 15.68 -5.53 -18.57
CA PRO A 21 17.03 -5.07 -18.25
C PRO A 21 17.11 -4.64 -16.78
N LEU A 22 18.16 -5.07 -16.08
CA LEU A 22 18.48 -4.67 -14.71
C LEU A 22 19.74 -3.80 -14.72
N LYS A 23 19.66 -2.60 -14.14
CA LYS A 23 20.76 -1.65 -14.09
C LYS A 23 21.64 -1.89 -12.85
N GLY A 24 22.96 -1.85 -13.07
CA GLY A 24 23.94 -1.97 -11.99
C GLY A 24 24.26 -3.40 -11.61
N GLU A 25 25.16 -3.55 -10.63
CA GLU A 25 25.69 -4.85 -10.22
C GLU A 25 24.67 -5.65 -9.39
N PRO A 26 24.72 -7.00 -9.40
CA PRO A 26 23.83 -7.84 -8.62
C PRO A 26 23.91 -7.50 -7.13
N GLY A 27 22.77 -7.15 -6.54
CA GLY A 27 22.68 -6.72 -5.15
C GLY A 27 22.88 -5.22 -4.92
N SER A 28 23.21 -4.44 -5.96
CA SER A 28 23.15 -2.98 -5.90
C SER A 28 21.70 -2.49 -5.78
N ARG A 29 21.51 -1.27 -5.28
CA ARG A 29 20.17 -0.67 -5.13
C ARG A 29 19.42 -0.58 -6.47
N GLY A 30 20.11 -0.19 -7.55
CA GLY A 30 19.52 -0.11 -8.89
C GLY A 30 19.09 -1.48 -9.41
N PHE A 31 19.91 -2.51 -9.16
CA PHE A 31 19.62 -3.88 -9.58
C PHE A 31 18.39 -4.43 -8.85
N LEU A 32 18.29 -4.22 -7.54
CA LEU A 32 17.16 -4.69 -6.72
C LEU A 32 15.86 -3.96 -7.10
N GLU A 33 15.93 -2.67 -7.44
CA GLU A 33 14.77 -1.89 -7.84
C GLU A 33 14.23 -2.35 -9.20
N ASP A 34 15.08 -2.46 -10.23
CA ASP A 34 14.67 -2.98 -11.53
C ASP A 34 14.21 -4.44 -11.45
N TRP A 35 14.82 -5.24 -10.57
CA TRP A 35 14.43 -6.64 -10.36
C TRP A 35 13.03 -6.74 -9.75
N ARG A 36 12.72 -5.89 -8.76
CA ARG A 36 11.40 -5.80 -8.15
C ARG A 36 10.34 -5.35 -9.16
N ILE A 37 10.66 -4.38 -10.02
CA ILE A 37 9.77 -3.90 -11.09
C ILE A 37 9.46 -5.04 -12.06
N ALA A 38 10.50 -5.74 -12.52
CA ALA A 38 10.38 -6.83 -13.49
C ALA A 38 9.61 -8.04 -12.94
N GLU A 39 9.83 -8.40 -11.68
CA GLU A 39 9.11 -9.49 -11.03
C GLU A 39 7.62 -9.17 -10.86
N ALA A 40 7.31 -7.93 -10.50
CA ALA A 40 5.94 -7.51 -10.26
C ALA A 40 5.16 -7.35 -11.58
N GLU A 41 5.79 -6.82 -12.63
CA GLU A 41 5.23 -6.82 -13.99
C GLU A 41 4.96 -8.24 -14.50
N TYR A 42 5.87 -9.20 -14.26
CA TYR A 42 5.67 -10.59 -14.66
C TYR A 42 4.48 -11.25 -13.95
N LEU A 43 4.37 -11.05 -12.64
CA LEU A 43 3.34 -11.70 -11.83
C LEU A 43 1.93 -11.13 -12.08
N GLY A 44 1.78 -10.15 -12.99
CA GLY A 44 0.54 -9.39 -13.16
C GLY A 44 0.11 -8.67 -11.88
N THR A 45 1.01 -8.61 -10.91
CA THR A 45 0.88 -7.84 -9.68
C THR A 45 1.71 -6.61 -9.94
N THR A 46 1.20 -5.68 -10.73
CA THR A 46 1.65 -4.30 -10.62
C THR A 46 1.56 -3.99 -9.11
N PRO A 47 2.68 -3.80 -8.40
CA PRO A 47 2.61 -3.26 -7.07
C PRO A 47 2.26 -1.82 -7.39
N PHE A 48 0.98 -1.46 -7.33
CA PHE A 48 0.52 -0.11 -7.65
C PHE A 48 1.59 0.85 -7.16
N GLY A 49 2.24 1.55 -8.10
CA GLY A 49 3.44 2.35 -7.87
C GLY A 49 3.15 3.57 -7.00
N VAL A 50 2.10 3.51 -6.19
CA VAL A 50 1.67 4.50 -5.25
C VAL A 50 2.67 4.49 -4.12
N LYS A 51 3.61 5.43 -4.28
CA LYS A 51 4.55 5.84 -3.23
C LYS A 51 3.83 6.49 -2.06
N GLU A 52 2.56 6.87 -2.21
CA GLU A 52 1.82 7.53 -1.16
C GLU A 52 1.65 6.60 0.04
N SER A 53 2.17 7.09 1.14
CA SER A 53 2.04 6.50 2.45
C SER A 53 0.61 6.64 2.97
N PHE A 54 0.27 5.83 3.96
CA PHE A 54 -1.00 5.97 4.69
C PHE A 54 -1.19 7.40 5.23
N ASN A 55 -0.11 8.06 5.67
CA ASN A 55 -0.16 9.45 6.11
C ASN A 55 -0.65 10.40 5.01
N GLU A 56 -0.07 10.30 3.81
CA GLU A 56 -0.44 11.16 2.67
C GLU A 56 -1.90 10.95 2.27
N ILE A 57 -2.36 9.70 2.21
CA ILE A 57 -3.78 9.39 1.93
C ILE A 57 -4.70 9.91 3.02
N ALA A 58 -4.32 9.73 4.28
CA ALA A 58 -5.09 10.26 5.38
C ALA A 58 -5.16 11.78 5.36
N ASP A 59 -4.09 12.50 4.98
CA ASP A 59 -4.10 13.96 4.87
C ASP A 59 -5.04 14.42 3.75
N ARG A 60 -4.97 13.78 2.58
CA ARG A 60 -5.86 14.07 1.44
C ARG A 60 -7.33 13.78 1.75
N TYR A 61 -7.61 12.64 2.36
CA TYR A 61 -8.98 12.27 2.73
C TYR A 61 -9.58 13.24 3.75
N LEU A 62 -8.81 13.69 4.75
CA LEU A 62 -9.34 14.57 5.79
C LEU A 62 -9.73 15.97 5.30
N VAL A 63 -9.30 16.36 4.10
CA VAL A 63 -9.67 17.62 3.43
C VAL A 63 -10.59 17.39 2.23
N SER A 64 -10.99 16.15 1.96
CA SER A 64 -11.77 15.80 0.78
C SER A 64 -13.26 16.19 0.95
N PRO A 65 -13.99 16.42 -0.16
CA PRO A 65 -15.44 16.64 -0.11
C PRO A 65 -16.19 15.49 0.58
N GLU A 66 -15.78 14.24 0.33
CA GLU A 66 -16.41 13.04 0.91
C GLU A 66 -16.30 13.03 2.43
N PHE A 67 -15.16 13.45 2.99
CA PHE A 67 -15.01 13.59 4.43
C PHE A 67 -15.85 14.76 4.98
N ASN A 68 -15.89 15.88 4.25
CA ASN A 68 -16.62 17.06 4.68
C ASN A 68 -18.15 16.87 4.65
N ASP A 69 -18.64 15.99 3.78
CA ASP A 69 -20.06 15.62 3.69
C ASP A 69 -20.52 14.74 4.88
N LEU A 70 -19.58 14.09 5.60
CA LEU A 70 -19.91 13.30 6.78
C LEU A 70 -20.46 14.18 7.91
N GLY A 71 -21.41 13.64 8.68
CA GLY A 71 -21.91 14.31 9.88
C GLY A 71 -20.79 14.60 10.91
N ALA A 72 -20.91 15.70 11.65
CA ALA A 72 -19.87 16.19 12.56
C ALA A 72 -19.39 15.15 13.61
N GLY A 73 -20.30 14.32 14.12
CA GLY A 73 -19.95 13.21 15.02
C GLY A 73 -19.10 12.14 14.34
N THR A 74 -19.42 11.82 13.07
CA THR A 74 -18.65 10.88 12.25
C THR A 74 -17.27 11.44 11.93
N GLN A 75 -17.16 12.72 11.56
CA GLN A 75 -15.88 13.39 11.33
C GLN A 75 -14.98 13.32 12.57
N LYS A 76 -15.52 13.63 13.76
CA LYS A 76 -14.79 13.54 15.02
C LYS A 76 -14.28 12.12 15.28
N ASN A 77 -15.13 11.11 15.10
CA ASN A 77 -14.75 9.71 15.27
C ASN A 77 -13.66 9.30 14.28
N TYR A 78 -13.81 9.65 13.00
CA TYR A 78 -12.85 9.31 11.95
C TYR A 78 -11.48 9.93 12.24
N ARG A 79 -11.42 11.19 12.67
CA ARG A 79 -10.15 11.85 13.06
C ARG A 79 -9.45 11.10 14.20
N VAL A 80 -10.19 10.63 15.20
CA VAL A 80 -9.63 9.85 16.31
C VAL A 80 -9.00 8.55 15.83
N TYR A 81 -9.71 7.78 15.00
CA TYR A 81 -9.22 6.48 14.54
C TYR A 81 -8.15 6.59 13.45
N ILE A 82 -8.23 7.59 12.56
CA ILE A 82 -7.13 7.89 11.63
C ILE A 82 -5.86 8.21 12.40
N LYS A 83 -5.94 9.04 13.45
CA LYS A 83 -4.78 9.33 14.31
C LYS A 83 -4.20 8.08 14.96
N GLN A 84 -5.02 7.10 15.35
CA GLN A 84 -4.55 5.82 15.89
C GLN A 84 -3.89 4.98 14.81
N LEU A 85 -4.56 4.78 13.67
CA LEU A 85 -4.05 4.00 12.53
C LEU A 85 -2.73 4.54 11.99
N ARG A 86 -2.53 5.87 12.00
CA ARG A 86 -1.25 6.49 11.60
C ARG A 86 -0.06 6.03 12.43
N ARG A 87 -0.25 5.59 13.68
CA ARG A 87 0.84 5.10 14.53
C ARG A 87 1.44 3.80 13.98
N ASP A 88 0.60 2.94 13.45
CA ASP A 88 0.98 1.59 12.98
C ASP A 88 1.22 1.55 11.46
N PHE A 89 0.42 2.29 10.69
CA PHE A 89 0.44 2.27 9.23
C PHE A 89 1.06 3.51 8.59
N GLY A 90 1.27 4.59 9.34
CA GLY A 90 1.60 5.93 8.82
C GLY A 90 2.60 5.98 7.66
N PRO A 91 3.84 5.47 7.81
CA PRO A 91 4.85 5.52 6.76
C PRO A 91 4.70 4.41 5.70
N SER A 92 3.76 3.47 5.88
CA SER A 92 3.60 2.34 4.96
C SER A 92 2.94 2.80 3.66
N PRO A 93 3.49 2.44 2.49
CA PRO A 93 2.81 2.64 1.21
C PRO A 93 1.45 1.94 1.21
N ILE A 94 0.41 2.60 0.72
CA ILE A 94 -0.95 2.02 0.77
C ILE A 94 -1.10 0.74 -0.05
N GLY A 95 -0.33 0.60 -1.14
CA GLY A 95 -0.30 -0.61 -1.95
C GLY A 95 0.30 -1.83 -1.23
N ASP A 96 1.08 -1.61 -0.18
CA ASP A 96 1.68 -2.67 0.64
C ASP A 96 0.79 -3.06 1.84
N ILE A 97 -0.26 -2.29 2.14
CA ILE A 97 -1.20 -2.59 3.22
C ILE A 97 -2.11 -3.74 2.80
N LYS A 98 -1.83 -4.92 3.33
CA LYS A 98 -2.59 -6.14 3.05
C LYS A 98 -3.61 -6.43 4.14
N ARG A 99 -4.67 -7.16 3.78
CA ARG A 99 -5.70 -7.66 4.72
C ARG A 99 -5.12 -8.27 6.01
N LYS A 100 -4.00 -9.00 5.89
CA LYS A 100 -3.32 -9.64 7.04
C LYS A 100 -2.80 -8.61 8.05
N HIS A 101 -2.31 -7.44 7.61
CA HIS A 101 -1.81 -6.39 8.50
C HIS A 101 -2.96 -5.75 9.27
N ILE A 102 -4.09 -5.51 8.59
CA ILE A 102 -5.30 -4.93 9.22
C ILE A 102 -5.90 -5.90 10.24
N ARG A 103 -5.93 -7.21 9.95
CA ARG A 103 -6.34 -8.24 10.91
C ARG A 103 -5.41 -8.29 12.12
N ALA A 104 -4.10 -8.30 11.90
CA ALA A 104 -3.13 -8.30 12.99
C ALA A 104 -3.29 -7.06 13.90
N TYR A 105 -3.49 -5.88 13.31
CA TYR A 105 -3.77 -4.66 14.07
C TYR A 105 -5.06 -4.79 14.90
N ARG A 106 -6.17 -5.22 14.28
CA ARG A 106 -7.46 -5.43 14.96
C ARG A 106 -7.32 -6.40 16.14
N ASP A 107 -6.61 -7.50 15.93
CA ASP A 107 -6.41 -8.55 16.93
C ASP A 107 -5.52 -8.05 18.07
N GLY A 108 -4.52 -7.21 17.77
CA GLY A 108 -3.68 -6.54 18.77
C GLY A 108 -4.44 -5.58 19.69
N ILE A 109 -5.61 -5.09 19.29
CA ILE A 109 -6.49 -4.24 20.12
C ILE A 109 -7.81 -4.92 20.48
N ALA A 110 -7.89 -6.24 20.38
CA ALA A 110 -9.13 -7.01 20.55
C ALA A 110 -9.78 -6.86 21.94
N GLU A 111 -9.00 -6.56 22.98
CA GLU A 111 -9.51 -6.26 24.33
C GLU A 111 -10.48 -5.06 24.32
N ARG A 112 -10.28 -4.12 23.37
CA ARG A 112 -11.13 -2.96 23.14
C ARG A 112 -11.98 -3.16 21.89
N LYS A 113 -12.92 -4.12 21.95
CA LYS A 113 -13.80 -4.52 20.82
C LYS A 113 -14.41 -3.34 20.06
N GLY A 114 -14.88 -2.32 20.77
CA GLY A 114 -15.45 -1.12 20.14
C GLY A 114 -14.42 -0.36 19.29
N ALA A 115 -13.22 -0.15 19.81
CA ALA A 115 -12.14 0.52 19.09
C ALA A 115 -11.65 -0.33 17.91
N ALA A 116 -11.51 -1.66 18.09
CA ALA A 116 -11.12 -2.58 17.04
C ALA A 116 -12.05 -2.49 15.82
N ASN A 117 -13.37 -2.57 16.06
CA ASN A 117 -14.37 -2.51 15.00
C ASN A 117 -14.39 -1.14 14.31
N GLN A 118 -14.24 -0.06 15.08
CA GLN A 118 -14.23 1.29 14.53
C GLN A 118 -12.97 1.58 13.71
N SER A 119 -11.79 1.13 14.15
CA SER A 119 -10.56 1.24 13.37
C SER A 119 -10.66 0.50 12.04
N VAL A 120 -11.25 -0.69 12.01
CA VAL A 120 -11.49 -1.43 10.74
C VAL A 120 -12.47 -0.68 9.84
N ARG A 121 -13.55 -0.12 10.39
CA ARG A 121 -14.52 0.69 9.63
C ARG A 121 -13.89 1.92 9.01
N VAL A 122 -13.07 2.64 9.78
CA VAL A 122 -12.38 3.84 9.31
C VAL A 122 -11.31 3.49 8.27
N MET A 123 -10.56 2.41 8.48
CA MET A 123 -9.62 1.88 7.48
C MET A 123 -10.36 1.52 6.18
N MET A 124 -11.53 0.88 6.27
CA MET A 124 -12.35 0.52 5.11
C MET A 124 -12.82 1.74 4.33
N ALA A 125 -13.31 2.79 5.01
CA ALA A 125 -13.74 4.02 4.37
C ALA A 125 -12.57 4.75 3.68
N LEU A 126 -11.43 4.87 4.37
CA LEU A 126 -10.23 5.51 3.81
C LEU A 126 -9.71 4.78 2.57
N MET A 127 -9.67 3.45 2.62
CA MET A 127 -9.23 2.63 1.48
C MET A 127 -10.27 2.62 0.34
N ALA A 128 -11.55 2.77 0.63
CA ALA A 128 -12.57 2.93 -0.41
C ALA A 128 -12.38 4.28 -1.13
N TRP A 129 -12.18 5.36 -0.39
CA TRP A 129 -11.84 6.66 -0.97
C TRP A 129 -10.54 6.61 -1.81
N ALA A 130 -9.54 5.83 -1.38
CA ALA A 130 -8.33 5.63 -2.16
C ALA A 130 -8.57 4.89 -3.49
N ILE A 131 -9.61 4.07 -3.60
CA ILE A 131 -10.04 3.50 -4.89
C ILE A 131 -10.65 4.59 -5.76
N ASP A 132 -11.57 5.39 -5.20
CA ASP A 132 -12.23 6.47 -5.95
C ASP A 132 -11.23 7.53 -6.45
N ALA A 133 -10.12 7.71 -5.73
CA ALA A 133 -9.00 8.56 -6.12
C ALA A 133 -7.98 7.89 -7.08
N ASP A 134 -8.28 6.68 -7.58
CA ASP A 134 -7.44 5.88 -8.50
C ASP A 134 -6.05 5.51 -7.94
N LEU A 135 -5.94 5.34 -6.62
CA LEU A 135 -4.65 5.07 -5.94
C LEU A 135 -4.44 3.58 -5.65
N ILE A 136 -5.52 2.82 -5.52
CA ILE A 136 -5.49 1.36 -5.37
C ILE A 136 -6.68 0.76 -6.11
N GLU A 137 -6.55 -0.48 -6.59
CA GLU A 137 -7.67 -1.17 -7.26
C GLU A 137 -8.60 -1.91 -6.29
N ILE A 138 -8.04 -2.37 -5.17
CA ILE A 138 -8.73 -3.29 -4.26
C ILE A 138 -8.61 -2.76 -2.84
N ASN A 139 -9.74 -2.73 -2.14
CA ASN A 139 -9.77 -2.32 -0.74
C ASN A 139 -9.32 -3.50 0.14
N PRO A 140 -8.14 -3.44 0.77
CA PRO A 140 -7.62 -4.54 1.59
C PRO A 140 -8.43 -4.76 2.88
N ALA A 141 -9.20 -3.76 3.31
CA ALA A 141 -10.04 -3.80 4.50
C ALA A 141 -11.47 -4.31 4.22
N ALA A 142 -11.88 -4.38 2.95
CA ALA A 142 -13.21 -4.84 2.57
C ALA A 142 -13.50 -6.23 3.17
N ASN A 143 -14.72 -6.48 3.65
CA ASN A 143 -15.13 -7.75 4.24
C ASN A 143 -14.33 -8.22 5.48
N ILE A 144 -13.60 -7.35 6.18
CA ILE A 144 -13.08 -7.67 7.52
C ILE A 144 -14.22 -7.45 8.53
N LYS A 145 -14.52 -8.48 9.32
CA LYS A 145 -15.53 -8.47 10.39
C LYS A 145 -14.89 -8.27 11.75
#